data_AF-A0A955IUQ9-F1
#
_entry.id   AF-A0A955IUQ9-F1
#
_cell.length_a   1.000
_cell.length_b   1.000
_cell.length_c   1.000
_cell.angle_alpha   90.00
_cell.angle_beta   90.00
_cell.angle_gamma   90.00
#
_symmetry.space_group_name_H-M   'P 1'
#
loop_
_entity.id
_entity.type
_entity.pdbx_description
1 polymer ?
#
loop_
_entity_poly.entity_id
_entity_poly.type
_entity_poly.pdbx_seq_one_letter_code
_entity_poly.pdbx_strand_id
1 'polypeptide(L)'
;IPGWAFPIRILLRTLSSISLAVCLMIFVVLYATLASVPVGLLAQAPTWIFYALTLVIPLAIGVVLAALASSRLLASRSRAWRFPVMLGAMLATGTLVTWAWVSAVWPSLRWDRGTGEGVMFLADLVRTYDSTTVRRLPILEMTEIEFYSWWPLRAVLFLFIVNMIVATVRRIEFRLPFVGVLTVHTGIVVIGLGSMYYGTLKLEGDVLLRAGTPDEGGVPGPGPFEASFYDHQRTALHVRTFNSGWEIRPLRGVPRYNDYALDAGPTESAWTEIGVDTSFMDESKSRALDVAVPDGTLVPDLDFTIVGYCAYGELRQDWIEADPRSLTAVPHGASLRPMRVIGVNADMQDGKGERSVRRFALLPLEPAKRFEEFGGALSFEYTIGMDEARWQTLATACADALHTLVIDVPGSDGGRVTMPIVDSGERPIGETG
;
A
#
# COMPACT_ATOMS: atom_id res chain seq x y z
N ILE A 1 15.06 -24.17 -52.65
CA ILE A 1 13.80 -23.67 -52.05
C ILE A 1 13.17 -22.73 -53.07
N PRO A 2 11.93 -22.98 -53.52
CA PRO A 2 11.25 -22.12 -54.48
C PRO A 2 11.03 -20.71 -53.91
N GLY A 3 10.97 -19.69 -54.77
CA GLY A 3 10.92 -18.28 -54.35
C GLY A 3 9.74 -17.93 -53.44
N TRP A 4 8.60 -18.60 -53.60
CA TRP A 4 7.41 -18.41 -52.76
C TRP A 4 7.63 -18.79 -51.29
N ALA A 5 8.59 -19.69 -51.00
CA ALA A 5 8.90 -20.12 -49.64
C ALA A 5 9.97 -19.23 -48.95
N PHE A 6 10.35 -18.11 -49.58
CA PHE A 6 11.31 -17.17 -49.01
C PHE A 6 10.88 -16.59 -47.64
N PRO A 7 9.61 -16.17 -47.41
CA PRO A 7 9.17 -15.67 -46.10
C PRO A 7 9.31 -16.73 -44.99
N ILE A 8 8.94 -17.98 -45.31
CA ILE A 8 9.06 -19.13 -44.40
C ILE A 8 10.52 -19.37 -44.04
N ARG A 9 11.44 -19.25 -45.01
CA ARG A 9 12.88 -19.39 -44.77
C ARG A 9 13.41 -18.34 -43.81
N ILE A 10 12.99 -17.08 -43.95
CA ILE A 10 13.35 -16.00 -43.01
C ILE A 10 12.81 -16.33 -41.63
N LEU A 11 11.52 -16.64 -41.52
CA LEU A 11 10.87 -16.96 -40.26
C LEU A 11 11.59 -18.11 -39.53
N LEU A 12 11.89 -19.21 -40.22
CA LEU A 12 12.63 -20.35 -39.64
C LEU A 12 14.07 -20.02 -39.26
N ARG A 13 14.72 -19.06 -39.94
CA ARG A 13 16.08 -18.60 -39.58
C ARG A 13 16.06 -17.70 -38.36
N THR A 14 15.06 -16.84 -38.25
CA THR A 14 14.84 -15.98 -37.09
C THR A 14 14.46 -16.83 -35.87
N LEU A 15 13.47 -17.71 -36.00
CA LEU A 15 13.00 -18.61 -34.95
C LEU A 15 14.02 -19.68 -34.55
N SER A 16 15.04 -19.98 -35.36
CA SER A 16 16.13 -20.87 -34.93
C SER A 16 17.35 -20.12 -34.42
N SER A 17 17.33 -18.79 -34.31
CA SER A 17 18.49 -17.99 -33.92
C SER A 17 18.74 -18.03 -32.42
N ILE A 18 20.00 -18.25 -32.03
CA ILE A 18 20.45 -18.17 -30.63
C ILE A 18 20.28 -16.75 -30.09
N SER A 19 20.57 -15.72 -30.91
CA SER A 19 20.42 -14.33 -30.51
C SER A 19 18.96 -14.00 -30.16
N LEU A 20 17.99 -14.55 -30.90
CA LEU A 20 16.57 -14.37 -30.55
C LEU A 20 16.26 -15.04 -29.21
N ALA A 21 16.72 -16.27 -28.99
CA ALA A 21 16.53 -16.98 -27.72
C ALA A 21 17.07 -16.16 -26.52
N VAL A 22 18.28 -15.62 -26.65
CA VAL A 22 18.91 -14.76 -25.63
C VAL A 22 18.12 -13.48 -25.41
N CYS A 23 17.67 -12.80 -26.47
CA CYS A 23 16.84 -11.60 -26.33
C CYS A 23 15.51 -11.88 -25.63
N LEU A 24 14.83 -12.98 -25.97
CA LEU A 24 13.58 -13.37 -25.32
C LEU A 24 13.81 -13.73 -23.84
N MET A 25 14.90 -14.44 -23.53
CA MET A 25 15.26 -14.77 -22.15
C MET A 25 15.55 -13.51 -21.33
N ILE A 26 16.33 -12.57 -21.88
CA ILE A 26 16.61 -11.27 -21.22
C ILE A 26 15.30 -10.53 -20.99
N PHE A 27 14.40 -10.50 -21.96
CA PHE A 27 13.09 -9.87 -21.78
C PHE A 27 12.30 -10.52 -20.64
N VAL A 28 12.24 -11.85 -20.56
CA VAL A 28 11.54 -12.56 -19.47
C VAL A 28 12.14 -12.20 -18.11
N VAL A 29 13.47 -12.16 -17.99
CA VAL A 29 14.17 -11.78 -16.76
C VAL A 29 13.85 -10.33 -16.38
N LEU A 30 13.92 -9.40 -17.34
CA LEU A 30 13.57 -8.00 -17.11
C LEU A 30 12.11 -7.86 -16.68
N TYR A 31 11.18 -8.52 -17.39
CA TYR A 31 9.76 -8.48 -17.07
C TYR A 31 9.48 -8.98 -15.65
N ALA A 32 10.08 -10.11 -15.26
CA ALA A 32 9.95 -10.65 -13.91
C ALA A 32 10.53 -9.69 -12.86
N THR A 33 11.64 -9.02 -13.17
CA THR A 33 12.25 -8.00 -12.30
C THR A 33 11.31 -6.81 -12.10
N LEU A 34 10.64 -6.33 -13.17
CA LEU A 34 9.70 -5.20 -13.09
C LEU A 34 8.49 -5.48 -12.18
N ALA A 35 8.08 -6.74 -12.04
CA ALA A 35 6.97 -7.12 -11.18
C ALA A 35 7.30 -6.98 -9.67
N SER A 36 8.59 -7.12 -9.32
CA SER A 36 9.05 -7.23 -7.92
C SER A 36 9.88 -6.03 -7.45
N VAL A 37 10.56 -5.34 -8.36
CA VAL A 37 11.44 -4.22 -8.00
C VAL A 37 10.65 -2.90 -8.02
N PRO A 38 10.70 -2.10 -6.93
CA PRO A 38 10.14 -0.76 -6.91
C PRO A 38 10.68 0.12 -8.03
N VAL A 39 9.80 0.92 -8.62
CA VAL A 39 10.14 1.90 -9.67
C VAL A 39 11.18 2.89 -9.15
N GLY A 40 11.12 3.27 -7.88
CA GLY A 40 12.13 4.12 -7.25
C GLY A 40 13.53 3.51 -7.28
N LEU A 41 13.68 2.19 -7.08
CA LEU A 41 14.98 1.53 -7.21
C LEU A 41 15.47 1.49 -8.67
N LEU A 42 14.57 1.25 -9.63
CA LEU A 42 14.91 1.30 -11.06
C LEU A 42 15.35 2.70 -11.49
N ALA A 43 14.67 3.74 -11.00
CA ALA A 43 14.97 5.13 -11.26
C ALA A 43 16.32 5.58 -10.67
N GLN A 44 16.89 4.84 -9.70
CA GLN A 44 18.25 5.07 -9.21
C GLN A 44 19.35 4.57 -10.14
N ALA A 45 19.03 3.76 -11.17
CA ALA A 45 20.05 3.19 -12.05
C ALA A 45 20.99 4.23 -12.70
N PRO A 46 20.52 5.38 -13.22
CA PRO A 46 21.41 6.43 -13.73
C PRO A 46 22.35 6.99 -12.66
N THR A 47 21.88 7.13 -11.42
CA THR A 47 22.71 7.57 -10.28
C THR A 47 23.82 6.58 -9.98
N TRP A 48 23.50 5.28 -9.93
CA TRP A 48 24.50 4.23 -9.72
C TRP A 48 25.50 4.11 -10.89
N ILE A 49 25.03 4.25 -12.13
CA ILE A 49 25.90 4.29 -13.31
C ILE A 49 26.84 5.49 -13.23
N PHE A 50 26.33 6.67 -12.85
CA PHE A 50 27.15 7.86 -12.67
C PHE A 50 28.20 7.66 -11.58
N TYR A 51 27.82 7.15 -10.41
CA TYR A 51 28.78 6.83 -9.34
C TYR A 51 29.86 5.85 -9.84
N ALA A 52 29.46 4.77 -10.52
CA ALA A 52 30.39 3.80 -11.08
C ALA A 52 31.35 4.45 -12.10
N LEU A 53 30.85 5.30 -13.01
CA LEU A 53 31.68 6.00 -14.00
C LEU A 53 32.67 6.95 -13.34
N THR A 54 32.28 7.67 -12.29
CA THR A 54 33.18 8.57 -11.56
C THR A 54 34.34 7.85 -10.87
N LEU A 55 34.20 6.55 -10.58
CA LEU A 55 35.27 5.71 -10.05
C LEU A 55 36.07 5.02 -11.17
N VAL A 56 35.37 4.37 -12.11
CA VAL A 56 35.98 3.53 -13.16
C VAL A 56 36.82 4.36 -14.13
N ILE A 57 36.41 5.58 -14.49
CA ILE A 57 37.15 6.42 -15.43
C ILE A 57 38.52 6.84 -14.85
N PRO A 58 38.61 7.47 -13.65
CA PRO A 58 39.90 7.78 -13.04
C PRO A 58 40.75 6.54 -12.79
N LEU A 59 40.13 5.43 -12.37
CA LEU A 59 40.84 4.16 -12.16
C LEU A 59 41.49 3.66 -13.46
N ALA A 60 40.74 3.62 -14.56
CA ALA A 60 41.26 3.21 -15.86
C ALA A 60 42.39 4.13 -16.34
N ILE A 61 42.22 5.45 -16.21
CA ILE A 61 43.25 6.43 -16.56
C ILE A 61 44.52 6.21 -15.73
N GLY A 62 44.40 6.10 -14.41
CA GLY A 62 45.52 5.87 -13.51
C GLY A 62 46.28 4.59 -13.82
N VAL A 63 45.56 3.48 -14.03
CA VAL A 63 46.15 2.18 -14.38
C VAL A 63 46.87 2.22 -15.73
N VAL A 64 46.27 2.85 -16.75
CA VAL A 64 46.90 3.01 -18.08
C VAL A 64 48.15 3.87 -18.00
N LEU A 65 48.10 5.00 -17.28
CA LEU A 65 49.26 5.87 -17.09
C LEU A 65 50.39 5.15 -16.33
N ALA A 66 50.07 4.38 -15.30
CA ALA A 66 51.05 3.58 -14.55
C ALA A 66 51.71 2.51 -15.44
N ALA A 67 50.93 1.84 -16.29
CA ALA A 67 51.46 0.86 -17.25
C ALA A 67 52.37 1.52 -18.31
N LEU A 68 51.95 2.67 -18.86
CA LEU A 68 52.75 3.44 -19.83
C LEU A 68 54.04 3.98 -19.20
N ALA A 69 53.98 4.50 -17.98
CA ALA A 69 55.15 4.97 -17.26
C ALA A 69 56.12 3.81 -16.93
N SER A 70 55.61 2.71 -16.40
CA SER A 70 56.42 1.53 -16.05
C SER A 70 57.07 0.89 -17.28
N SER A 71 56.32 0.78 -18.39
CA SER A 71 56.86 0.22 -19.64
C SER A 71 57.97 1.08 -20.24
N ARG A 72 57.88 2.42 -20.14
CA ARG A 72 58.93 3.35 -20.55
C ARG A 72 60.15 3.28 -19.61
N LEU A 73 59.95 3.27 -18.29
CA LEU A 73 61.03 3.23 -17.30
C LEU A 73 61.80 1.91 -17.31
N LEU A 74 61.13 0.79 -17.60
CA LEU A 74 61.73 -0.54 -17.63
C LEU A 74 62.14 -1.00 -19.03
N ALA A 75 62.16 -0.08 -20.01
CA ALA A 75 62.50 -0.39 -21.40
C ALA A 75 63.90 -1.01 -21.60
N SER A 76 64.81 -0.83 -20.64
CA SER A 76 66.15 -1.44 -20.63
C SER A 76 66.26 -2.75 -19.83
N ARG A 77 65.23 -3.15 -19.07
CA ARG A 77 65.24 -4.34 -18.19
C ARG A 77 64.75 -5.60 -18.91
N SER A 78 65.05 -6.78 -18.38
CA SER A 78 64.57 -8.05 -18.96
C SER A 78 63.06 -8.24 -18.78
N ARG A 79 62.40 -9.02 -19.66
CA ARG A 79 60.94 -9.25 -19.60
C ARG A 79 60.47 -9.83 -18.26
N ALA A 80 61.30 -10.68 -17.64
CA ALA A 80 61.02 -11.30 -16.34
C ALA A 80 60.80 -10.28 -15.22
N TRP A 81 61.50 -9.14 -15.25
CA TRP A 81 61.33 -8.06 -14.27
C TRP A 81 60.23 -7.06 -14.65
N ARG A 82 59.98 -6.87 -15.96
CA ARG A 82 58.97 -5.90 -16.43
C ARG A 82 57.57 -6.25 -15.96
N PHE A 83 57.18 -7.52 -16.08
CA PHE A 83 55.83 -7.96 -15.75
C PHE A 83 55.45 -7.72 -14.27
N PRO A 84 56.19 -8.25 -13.27
CA PRO A 84 55.80 -8.09 -11.87
C PRO A 84 55.85 -6.63 -11.41
N VAL A 85 56.80 -5.84 -11.90
CA VAL A 85 56.89 -4.41 -11.54
C VAL A 85 55.73 -3.62 -12.16
N MET A 86 55.39 -3.88 -13.42
CA MET A 86 54.25 -3.23 -14.08
C MET A 86 52.93 -3.60 -13.41
N LEU A 87 52.72 -4.88 -13.10
CA LEU A 87 51.54 -5.35 -12.38
C LEU A 87 51.46 -4.70 -10.98
N GLY A 88 52.57 -4.67 -10.24
CA GLY A 88 52.65 -4.01 -8.94
C GLY A 88 52.33 -2.51 -9.01
N ALA A 89 52.85 -1.81 -10.02
CA ALA A 89 52.56 -0.40 -10.24
C ALA A 89 51.09 -0.15 -10.59
N MET A 90 50.47 -0.99 -11.43
CA MET A 90 49.05 -0.91 -11.76
C MET A 90 48.16 -1.14 -10.53
N LEU A 91 48.46 -2.16 -9.71
CA LEU A 91 47.72 -2.44 -8.49
C LEU A 91 47.86 -1.30 -7.47
N ALA A 92 49.08 -0.84 -7.21
CA ALA A 92 49.35 0.26 -6.28
C ALA A 92 48.63 1.55 -6.72
N THR A 93 48.69 1.88 -8.00
CA THR A 93 47.99 3.05 -8.55
C THR A 93 46.47 2.88 -8.44
N GLY A 94 45.95 1.69 -8.74
CA GLY A 94 44.51 1.42 -8.63
C GLY A 94 43.98 1.55 -7.20
N THR A 95 44.72 1.04 -6.21
CA THR A 95 44.40 1.21 -4.79
C THR A 95 44.45 2.69 -4.39
N LEU A 96 45.49 3.43 -4.80
CA LEU A 96 45.65 4.84 -4.45
C LEU A 96 44.52 5.70 -5.05
N VAL A 97 44.18 5.49 -6.33
CA VAL A 97 43.08 6.20 -7.00
C VAL A 97 41.74 5.90 -6.34
N THR A 98 41.48 4.63 -6.00
CA THR A 98 40.24 4.24 -5.32
C THR A 98 40.14 4.89 -3.94
N TRP A 99 41.23 4.85 -3.16
CA TRP A 99 41.28 5.50 -1.85
C TRP A 99 41.08 7.02 -1.94
N ALA A 100 41.73 7.68 -2.91
CA ALA A 100 41.54 9.10 -3.15
C ALA A 100 40.10 9.44 -3.55
N TRP A 101 39.46 8.61 -4.38
CA TRP A 101 38.06 8.80 -4.76
C TRP A 101 37.11 8.63 -3.57
N VAL A 102 37.27 7.57 -2.76
CA VAL A 102 36.42 7.32 -1.58
C VAL A 102 36.58 8.42 -0.52
N SER A 103 37.79 8.97 -0.35
CA SER A 103 38.04 10.00 0.67
C SER A 103 37.64 11.41 0.22
N ALA A 104 37.88 11.77 -1.04
CA ALA A 104 37.69 13.14 -1.52
C ALA A 104 36.42 13.36 -2.35
N VAL A 105 35.99 12.35 -3.12
CA VAL A 105 34.89 12.49 -4.10
C VAL A 105 33.59 11.88 -3.59
N TRP A 106 33.64 10.70 -2.96
CA TRP A 106 32.44 10.01 -2.48
C TRP A 106 31.59 10.81 -1.47
N PRO A 107 32.17 11.53 -0.48
CA PRO A 107 31.36 12.26 0.51
C PRO A 107 30.48 13.36 -0.11
N SER A 108 30.91 13.98 -1.22
CA SER A 108 30.14 15.01 -1.91
C SER A 108 29.19 14.45 -2.97
N LEU A 109 29.46 13.26 -3.50
CA LEU A 109 28.60 12.60 -4.49
C LEU A 109 27.44 11.83 -3.87
N ARG A 110 27.69 11.15 -2.74
CA ARG A 110 26.71 10.26 -2.12
C ARG A 110 25.48 11.05 -1.68
N TRP A 111 24.33 10.65 -2.19
CA TRP A 111 23.05 11.22 -1.76
C TRP A 111 22.74 10.87 -0.30
N ASP A 112 22.44 11.89 0.50
CA ASP A 112 21.92 11.75 1.86
C ASP A 112 20.42 12.04 1.90
N ARG A 113 19.63 11.07 2.37
CA ARG A 113 18.16 11.20 2.47
C ARG A 113 17.74 12.25 3.51
N GLY A 114 18.54 12.46 4.55
CA GLY A 114 18.23 13.38 5.65
C GLY A 114 18.49 14.84 5.30
N THR A 115 19.62 15.14 4.66
CA THR A 115 19.98 16.52 4.28
C THR A 115 19.50 16.89 2.88
N GLY A 116 19.28 15.92 2.00
CA GLY A 116 19.02 16.15 0.58
C GLY A 116 20.25 16.61 -0.21
N GLU A 117 21.44 16.49 0.37
CA GLU A 117 22.71 16.78 -0.30
C GLU A 117 23.21 15.59 -1.12
N GLY A 118 24.09 15.87 -2.09
CA GLY A 118 24.68 14.89 -2.99
C GLY A 118 23.97 14.80 -4.34
N VAL A 119 24.30 13.78 -5.13
CA VAL A 119 23.77 13.60 -6.48
C VAL A 119 22.78 12.45 -6.51
N MET A 120 21.50 12.75 -6.76
CA MET A 120 20.46 11.76 -7.10
C MET A 120 19.70 12.24 -8.33
N PHE A 121 19.86 11.53 -9.45
CA PHE A 121 18.99 11.77 -10.60
C PHE A 121 17.56 11.33 -10.28
N LEU A 122 16.57 12.11 -10.76
CA LEU A 122 15.15 11.80 -10.57
C LEU A 122 14.74 11.64 -9.10
N ALA A 123 15.31 12.45 -8.19
CA ALA A 123 15.08 12.34 -6.74
C ALA A 123 13.59 12.30 -6.36
N ASP A 124 12.76 13.14 -6.97
CA ASP A 124 11.32 13.18 -6.69
C ASP A 124 10.62 11.88 -7.12
N LEU A 125 10.97 11.32 -8.29
CA LEU A 125 10.44 10.04 -8.76
C LEU A 125 10.86 8.89 -7.83
N VAL A 126 12.13 8.87 -7.41
CA VAL A 126 12.66 7.86 -6.48
C VAL A 126 11.93 7.92 -5.15
N ARG A 127 11.69 9.11 -4.60
CA ARG A 127 10.94 9.31 -3.35
C ARG A 127 9.47 8.91 -3.50
N THR A 128 8.82 9.34 -4.59
CA THR A 128 7.39 9.09 -4.84
C THR A 128 7.09 7.61 -5.01
N TYR A 129 8.02 6.85 -5.59
CA TYR A 129 7.82 5.43 -5.91
C TYR A 129 8.85 4.50 -5.24
N ASP A 130 9.37 4.86 -4.05
CA ASP A 130 10.40 4.07 -3.32
C ASP A 130 9.93 2.63 -3.01
N SER A 131 8.61 2.46 -2.79
CA SER A 131 7.98 1.16 -2.49
C SER A 131 7.00 0.66 -3.57
N THR A 132 6.81 1.43 -4.65
CA THR A 132 5.81 1.12 -5.67
C THR A 132 6.42 0.32 -6.82
N THR A 133 6.05 -0.95 -6.96
CA THR A 133 6.42 -1.80 -8.11
C THR A 133 5.70 -1.37 -9.39
N VAL A 134 6.26 -1.68 -10.58
CA VAL A 134 5.68 -1.28 -11.88
C VAL A 134 4.21 -1.67 -12.01
N ARG A 135 3.86 -2.90 -11.63
CA ARG A 135 2.47 -3.40 -11.69
C ARG A 135 1.46 -2.59 -10.88
N ARG A 136 1.91 -1.84 -9.87
CA ARG A 136 1.09 -0.98 -9.01
C ARG A 136 1.01 0.46 -9.51
N LEU A 137 1.63 0.78 -10.64
CA LEU A 137 1.49 2.10 -11.24
C LEU A 137 0.03 2.34 -11.67
N PRO A 138 -0.44 3.61 -11.65
CA PRO A 138 -1.82 3.96 -12.00
C PRO A 138 -2.33 3.44 -13.33
N ILE A 139 -1.43 3.30 -14.32
CA ILE A 139 -1.78 2.81 -15.67
C ILE A 139 -1.97 1.29 -15.71
N LEU A 140 -1.44 0.56 -14.73
CA LEU A 140 -1.50 -0.90 -14.67
C LEU A 140 -2.52 -1.39 -13.65
N GLU A 141 -2.47 -0.95 -12.38
CA GLU A 141 -3.39 -1.40 -11.32
C GLU A 141 -3.54 -2.93 -11.22
N MET A 142 -2.44 -3.67 -11.44
CA MET A 142 -2.47 -5.13 -11.51
C MET A 142 -1.96 -5.79 -10.24
N THR A 143 -2.65 -6.85 -9.82
CA THR A 143 -2.08 -7.80 -8.85
C THR A 143 -0.82 -8.45 -9.42
N GLU A 144 -0.05 -9.09 -8.53
CA GLU A 144 1.14 -9.82 -8.96
C GLU A 144 0.81 -10.91 -9.97
N ILE A 145 -0.26 -11.64 -9.71
CA ILE A 145 -0.72 -12.72 -10.58
C ILE A 145 -1.26 -12.18 -11.88
N GLU A 146 -2.07 -11.12 -11.86
CA GLU A 146 -2.56 -10.47 -13.08
C GLU A 146 -1.39 -10.02 -13.96
N PHE A 147 -0.34 -9.44 -13.37
CA PHE A 147 0.85 -9.01 -14.09
C PHE A 147 1.63 -10.19 -14.70
N TYR A 148 1.86 -11.28 -13.94
CA TYR A 148 2.51 -12.49 -14.48
C TYR A 148 1.64 -13.27 -15.48
N SER A 149 0.31 -13.12 -15.38
CA SER A 149 -0.65 -13.67 -16.34
C SER A 149 -0.95 -12.74 -17.50
N TRP A 150 -0.31 -11.57 -17.56
CA TRP A 150 -0.58 -10.61 -18.62
C TRP A 150 -0.03 -11.12 -19.96
N TRP A 151 -0.75 -10.79 -21.03
CA TRP A 151 -0.45 -11.31 -22.37
C TRP A 151 0.98 -11.03 -22.86
N PRO A 152 1.68 -9.92 -22.52
CA PRO A 152 3.04 -9.69 -23.02
C PRO A 152 4.02 -10.76 -22.57
N LEU A 153 3.96 -11.16 -21.29
CA LEU A 153 4.83 -12.23 -20.79
C LEU A 153 4.46 -13.56 -21.43
N ARG A 154 3.17 -13.88 -21.55
CA ARG A 154 2.69 -15.10 -22.21
C ARG A 154 3.14 -15.18 -23.67
N ALA A 155 3.08 -14.07 -24.40
CA ALA A 155 3.51 -14.00 -25.79
C ALA A 155 5.02 -14.25 -25.94
N VAL A 156 5.84 -13.65 -25.07
CA VAL A 156 7.30 -13.85 -25.10
C VAL A 156 7.68 -15.26 -24.69
N LEU A 157 7.05 -15.83 -23.65
CA LEU A 157 7.27 -17.22 -23.23
C LEU A 157 6.86 -18.20 -24.35
N PHE A 158 5.73 -17.96 -24.99
CA PHE A 158 5.29 -18.77 -26.14
C PHE A 158 6.28 -18.67 -27.30
N LEU A 159 6.72 -17.46 -27.64
CA LEU A 159 7.71 -17.26 -28.71
C LEU A 159 9.06 -17.90 -28.37
N PHE A 160 9.46 -17.90 -27.10
CA PHE A 160 10.66 -18.58 -26.62
C PHE A 160 10.52 -20.11 -26.76
N ILE A 161 9.37 -20.67 -26.40
CA ILE A 161 9.08 -22.10 -26.57
C ILE A 161 9.10 -22.49 -28.05
N VAL A 162 8.46 -21.71 -28.92
CA VAL A 162 8.46 -21.93 -30.37
C VAL A 162 9.89 -21.84 -30.93
N ASN A 163 10.67 -20.85 -30.49
CA ASN A 163 12.08 -20.72 -30.85
C ASN A 163 12.89 -21.97 -30.46
N MET A 164 12.70 -22.45 -29.23
CA MET A 164 13.36 -23.66 -28.73
C MET A 164 12.96 -24.91 -29.53
N ILE A 165 11.68 -25.09 -29.85
CA ILE A 165 11.20 -26.22 -30.68
C ILE A 165 11.85 -26.15 -32.08
N VAL A 166 11.77 -25.00 -32.75
CA VAL A 166 12.31 -24.81 -34.10
C VAL A 166 13.84 -24.98 -34.12
N ALA A 167 14.54 -24.45 -33.12
CA ALA A 167 15.99 -24.62 -32.97
C ALA A 167 16.37 -26.10 -32.77
N THR A 168 15.63 -26.82 -31.92
CA THR A 168 15.85 -28.25 -31.65
C THR A 168 15.67 -29.07 -32.92
N VAL A 169 14.51 -28.96 -33.57
CA VAL A 169 14.17 -29.74 -34.77
C VAL A 169 15.14 -29.45 -35.93
N ARG A 170 15.60 -28.20 -36.06
CA ARG A 170 16.41 -27.79 -37.21
C ARG A 170 17.91 -27.97 -37.00
N ARG A 171 18.42 -27.79 -35.78
CA ARG A 171 19.88 -27.74 -35.53
C ARG A 171 20.43 -29.00 -34.87
N ILE A 172 19.59 -29.81 -34.23
CA ILE A 172 20.05 -30.99 -33.48
C ILE A 172 19.63 -32.24 -34.23
N GLU A 173 20.61 -33.09 -34.56
CA GLU A 173 20.35 -34.39 -35.17
C GLU A 173 19.75 -35.35 -34.12
N PHE A 174 18.74 -36.11 -34.49
CA PHE A 174 18.14 -37.14 -33.62
C PHE A 174 19.02 -38.39 -33.55
N ARG A 175 20.21 -38.26 -32.94
CA ARG A 175 21.17 -39.35 -32.71
C ARG A 175 21.42 -39.52 -31.21
N LEU A 176 21.71 -40.75 -30.78
CA LEU A 176 21.97 -41.10 -29.38
C LEU A 176 22.95 -40.17 -28.64
N PRO A 177 24.07 -39.71 -29.26
CA PRO A 177 24.99 -38.77 -28.61
C PRO A 177 24.36 -37.43 -28.20
N PHE A 178 23.27 -37.02 -28.83
CA PHE A 178 22.58 -35.76 -28.56
C PHE A 178 21.33 -35.90 -27.68
N VAL A 179 21.03 -37.11 -27.18
CA VAL A 179 19.86 -37.36 -26.33
C VAL A 179 19.85 -36.44 -25.11
N GLY A 180 21.00 -36.17 -24.48
CA GLY A 180 21.08 -35.25 -23.34
C GLY A 180 20.56 -33.84 -23.65
N VAL A 181 20.96 -33.26 -24.79
CA VAL A 181 20.50 -31.92 -25.20
C VAL A 181 19.02 -31.94 -25.57
N LEU A 182 18.56 -33.00 -26.26
CA LEU A 182 17.14 -33.19 -26.58
C LEU A 182 16.30 -33.26 -25.30
N THR A 183 16.76 -33.98 -24.26
CA THR A 183 16.09 -34.06 -22.96
C THR A 183 16.03 -32.71 -22.27
N VAL A 184 17.12 -31.92 -22.28
CA VAL A 184 17.13 -30.57 -21.69
C VAL A 184 16.13 -29.65 -22.40
N HIS A 185 16.16 -29.61 -23.73
CA HIS A 185 15.24 -28.77 -24.51
C HIS A 185 13.78 -29.20 -24.30
N THR A 186 13.52 -30.51 -24.27
CA THR A 186 12.19 -31.05 -23.97
C THR A 186 11.73 -30.63 -22.57
N GLY A 187 12.59 -30.75 -21.55
CA GLY A 187 12.29 -30.31 -20.19
C GLY A 187 11.94 -28.82 -20.11
N ILE A 188 12.73 -27.96 -20.77
CA ILE A 188 12.46 -26.50 -20.84
C ILE A 188 11.11 -26.23 -21.50
N VAL A 189 10.79 -26.90 -22.60
CA VAL A 189 9.50 -26.73 -23.30
C VAL A 189 8.33 -27.19 -22.44
N VAL A 190 8.46 -28.36 -21.78
CA VAL A 190 7.42 -28.90 -20.88
C VAL A 190 7.18 -27.96 -19.69
N ILE A 191 8.24 -27.49 -19.04
CA ILE A 191 8.13 -26.54 -17.92
C ILE A 191 7.52 -25.22 -18.41
N GLY A 192 7.99 -24.68 -19.52
CA GLY A 192 7.47 -23.42 -20.07
C GLY A 192 5.97 -23.48 -20.40
N LEU A 193 5.52 -24.53 -21.10
CA LEU A 193 4.10 -24.75 -21.39
C LEU A 193 3.29 -25.01 -20.12
N GLY A 194 3.83 -25.82 -19.19
CA GLY A 194 3.22 -26.10 -17.90
C GLY A 194 3.03 -24.83 -17.06
N SER A 195 4.03 -23.95 -17.01
CA SER A 195 3.95 -22.66 -16.31
C SER A 195 2.93 -21.72 -16.96
N MET A 196 2.85 -21.67 -18.29
CA MET A 196 1.82 -20.90 -18.99
C MET A 196 0.41 -21.41 -18.67
N TYR A 197 0.21 -22.73 -18.73
CA TYR A 197 -1.07 -23.36 -18.41
C TYR A 197 -1.45 -23.16 -16.94
N TYR A 198 -0.52 -23.42 -16.02
CA TYR A 198 -0.70 -23.20 -14.59
C TYR A 198 -1.08 -21.75 -14.29
N GLY A 199 -0.38 -20.76 -14.87
CA GLY A 199 -0.69 -19.35 -14.66
C GLY A 199 -2.10 -18.95 -15.11
N THR A 200 -2.67 -19.61 -16.12
CA THR A 200 -4.06 -19.34 -16.56
C THR A 200 -5.14 -19.90 -15.62
N LEU A 201 -4.81 -20.94 -14.85
CA LEU A 201 -5.75 -21.64 -13.98
C LEU A 201 -5.53 -21.35 -12.50
N LYS A 202 -4.39 -20.75 -12.15
CA LYS A 202 -4.05 -20.40 -10.78
C LYS A 202 -5.06 -19.38 -10.25
N LEU A 203 -5.78 -19.78 -9.22
CA LEU A 203 -6.62 -18.91 -8.41
C LEU A 203 -6.03 -18.89 -7.00
N GLU A 204 -6.09 -17.74 -6.35
CA GLU A 204 -5.67 -17.57 -4.96
C GLU A 204 -6.80 -16.90 -4.18
N GLY A 205 -6.88 -17.21 -2.90
CA GLY A 205 -7.89 -16.67 -2.03
C GLY A 205 -7.93 -17.34 -0.67
N ASP A 206 -8.86 -16.89 0.15
CA ASP A 206 -8.99 -17.30 1.55
C ASP A 206 -10.23 -18.16 1.75
N VAL A 207 -10.19 -19.10 2.69
CA VAL A 207 -11.37 -19.89 3.07
C VAL A 207 -11.77 -19.50 4.48
N LEU A 208 -13.02 -19.07 4.67
CA LEU A 208 -13.56 -18.85 6.01
C LEU A 208 -13.93 -20.19 6.63
N LEU A 209 -13.11 -20.67 7.55
CA LEU A 209 -13.43 -21.86 8.34
C LEU A 209 -14.30 -21.47 9.53
N ARG A 210 -15.55 -21.94 9.54
CA ARG A 210 -16.47 -21.72 10.66
C ARG A 210 -16.33 -22.83 11.68
N ALA A 211 -16.31 -22.49 12.95
CA ALA A 211 -16.44 -23.49 14.01
C ALA A 211 -17.84 -24.11 13.98
N GLY A 212 -17.93 -25.41 14.27
CA GLY A 212 -19.20 -26.09 14.48
C GLY A 212 -19.87 -25.63 15.78
N THR A 213 -21.13 -26.00 15.96
CA THR A 213 -21.86 -25.72 17.20
C THR A 213 -21.07 -26.28 18.40
N PRO A 214 -20.89 -25.52 19.49
CA PRO A 214 -20.27 -26.04 20.71
C PRO A 214 -21.02 -27.25 21.24
N ASP A 215 -20.28 -28.25 21.72
CA ASP A 215 -20.85 -29.38 22.45
C ASP A 215 -21.35 -28.95 23.84
N GLU A 216 -21.91 -29.89 24.61
CA GLU A 216 -22.39 -29.63 25.98
C GLU A 216 -21.29 -29.11 26.93
N GLY A 217 -20.01 -29.37 26.60
CA GLY A 217 -18.85 -28.86 27.32
C GLY A 217 -18.37 -27.48 26.85
N GLY A 218 -19.06 -26.87 25.89
CA GLY A 218 -18.69 -25.58 25.29
C GLY A 218 -17.53 -25.67 24.31
N VAL A 219 -17.09 -26.87 23.92
CA VAL A 219 -16.01 -27.04 22.95
C VAL A 219 -16.59 -26.99 21.54
N PRO A 220 -16.16 -26.05 20.67
CA PRO A 220 -16.65 -25.98 19.30
C PRO A 220 -16.34 -27.27 18.53
N GLY A 221 -17.38 -27.89 17.98
CA GLY A 221 -17.22 -29.04 17.09
C GLY A 221 -16.59 -28.68 15.73
N PRO A 222 -16.31 -29.68 14.88
CA PRO A 222 -15.86 -29.43 13.51
C PRO A 222 -16.91 -28.63 12.73
N GLY A 223 -16.45 -27.66 11.95
CA GLY A 223 -17.28 -26.83 11.08
C GLY A 223 -17.95 -27.58 9.93
N PRO A 224 -18.90 -26.94 9.23
CA PRO A 224 -19.39 -27.45 7.96
C PRO A 224 -18.25 -27.53 6.92
N PHE A 225 -18.39 -28.44 5.96
CA PHE A 225 -17.49 -28.51 4.82
C PHE A 225 -17.62 -27.24 3.96
N GLU A 226 -16.49 -26.57 3.69
CA GLU A 226 -16.44 -25.38 2.84
C GLU A 226 -15.95 -25.80 1.44
N ALA A 227 -16.85 -25.70 0.45
CA ALA A 227 -16.57 -26.04 -0.94
C ALA A 227 -16.10 -24.83 -1.77
N SER A 228 -16.05 -23.65 -1.17
CA SER A 228 -15.74 -22.38 -1.83
C SER A 228 -14.68 -21.59 -1.06
N PHE A 229 -13.98 -20.72 -1.78
CA PHE A 229 -13.01 -19.78 -1.24
C PHE A 229 -13.31 -18.37 -1.75
N TYR A 230 -12.88 -17.36 -1.01
CA TYR A 230 -12.97 -15.95 -1.33
C TYR A 230 -11.76 -15.56 -2.17
N ASP A 231 -11.99 -15.24 -3.44
CA ASP A 231 -10.96 -14.73 -4.33
C ASP A 231 -10.38 -13.43 -3.74
N HIS A 232 -9.12 -13.45 -3.30
CA HIS A 232 -8.48 -12.27 -2.71
C HIS A 232 -8.24 -11.17 -3.76
N GLN A 233 -8.35 -11.51 -5.05
CA GLN A 233 -8.12 -10.59 -6.14
C GLN A 233 -9.37 -9.82 -6.48
N ARG A 234 -10.57 -10.22 -6.08
CA ARG A 234 -11.77 -9.50 -6.52
C ARG A 234 -12.43 -8.80 -5.36
N THR A 235 -12.41 -7.48 -5.39
CA THR A 235 -13.25 -6.67 -4.51
C THR A 235 -14.71 -7.04 -4.78
N ALA A 236 -15.46 -7.32 -3.73
CA ALA A 236 -16.88 -7.65 -3.84
C ALA A 236 -17.65 -6.98 -2.70
N LEU A 237 -18.88 -6.58 -3.00
CA LEU A 237 -19.84 -6.12 -2.01
C LEU A 237 -20.57 -7.34 -1.43
N HIS A 238 -20.53 -7.47 -0.11
CA HIS A 238 -21.27 -8.49 0.62
C HIS A 238 -22.53 -7.86 1.20
N VAL A 239 -23.69 -8.31 0.72
CA VAL A 239 -25.00 -7.80 1.16
C VAL A 239 -25.74 -8.91 1.91
N ARG A 240 -26.36 -8.57 3.03
CA ARG A 240 -27.27 -9.48 3.75
C ARG A 240 -28.47 -8.69 4.24
N THR A 241 -29.66 -9.26 4.07
CA THR A 241 -30.87 -8.77 4.75
C THR A 241 -31.14 -9.63 5.99
N PHE A 242 -31.93 -9.09 6.93
CA PHE A 242 -32.20 -9.75 8.21
C PHE A 242 -32.76 -11.19 8.04
N ASN A 243 -33.60 -11.39 7.00
CA ASN A 243 -34.28 -12.66 6.72
C ASN A 243 -33.71 -13.44 5.54
N SER A 244 -32.65 -12.95 4.87
CA SER A 244 -32.06 -13.62 3.70
C SER A 244 -30.66 -14.15 3.97
N GLY A 245 -30.20 -15.02 3.07
CA GLY A 245 -28.80 -15.38 2.95
C GLY A 245 -27.92 -14.20 2.53
N TRP A 246 -26.61 -14.47 2.41
CA TRP A 246 -25.63 -13.54 1.87
C TRP A 246 -25.69 -13.49 0.34
N GLU A 247 -25.60 -12.29 -0.22
CA GLU A 247 -25.31 -12.02 -1.62
C GLU A 247 -23.89 -11.48 -1.76
N ILE A 248 -23.19 -11.89 -2.82
CA ILE A 248 -21.87 -11.36 -3.17
C ILE A 248 -21.96 -10.73 -4.55
N ARG A 249 -21.64 -9.44 -4.66
CA ARG A 249 -21.65 -8.68 -5.91
C ARG A 249 -20.22 -8.27 -6.28
N PRO A 250 -19.60 -8.83 -7.34
CA PRO A 250 -18.22 -8.50 -7.69
C PRO A 250 -18.13 -7.05 -8.19
N LEU A 251 -17.25 -6.27 -7.58
CA LEU A 251 -17.02 -4.87 -7.91
C LEU A 251 -15.91 -4.80 -8.97
N ARG A 252 -16.27 -4.36 -10.19
CA ARG A 252 -15.34 -4.26 -11.31
C ARG A 252 -14.84 -2.83 -11.45
N GLY A 253 -13.54 -2.66 -11.69
CA GLY A 253 -12.96 -1.34 -11.91
C GLY A 253 -12.63 -0.56 -10.63
N VAL A 254 -12.81 -1.17 -9.45
CA VAL A 254 -12.33 -0.58 -8.20
C VAL A 254 -10.80 -0.59 -8.19
N PRO A 255 -10.15 0.57 -7.95
CA PRO A 255 -8.71 0.63 -7.80
C PRO A 255 -8.20 -0.26 -6.67
N ARG A 256 -6.91 -0.63 -6.71
CA ARG A 256 -6.33 -1.55 -5.71
C ARG A 256 -5.26 -0.92 -4.85
N TYR A 257 -4.37 -0.14 -5.48
CA TYR A 257 -3.11 0.28 -4.83
C TYR A 257 -3.02 1.77 -4.59
N ASN A 258 -4.00 2.51 -5.06
CA ASN A 258 -3.91 3.92 -5.30
C ASN A 258 -5.17 4.58 -4.80
N ASP A 259 -5.02 5.81 -4.34
CA ASP A 259 -6.14 6.58 -3.84
C ASP A 259 -6.76 7.41 -4.95
N TYR A 260 -8.09 7.49 -4.92
CA TYR A 260 -8.91 8.14 -5.95
C TYR A 260 -10.05 8.91 -5.28
N ALA A 261 -10.36 10.07 -5.84
CA ALA A 261 -11.49 10.91 -5.49
C ALA A 261 -11.62 11.09 -3.98
N LEU A 262 -10.49 11.41 -3.35
CA LEU A 262 -10.37 11.59 -1.91
C LEU A 262 -11.16 12.82 -1.41
N ASP A 263 -11.42 13.75 -2.32
CA ASP A 263 -12.24 14.94 -2.17
C ASP A 263 -13.73 14.68 -2.43
N ALA A 264 -14.14 13.47 -2.83
CA ALA A 264 -15.56 13.14 -3.07
C ALA A 264 -16.40 13.05 -1.77
N GLY A 265 -15.75 13.24 -0.61
CA GLY A 265 -16.43 13.39 0.67
C GLY A 265 -17.25 14.69 0.75
N PRO A 266 -18.22 14.76 1.66
CA PRO A 266 -18.96 15.98 1.93
C PRO A 266 -18.00 17.09 2.39
N THR A 267 -18.04 18.24 1.72
CA THR A 267 -17.18 19.39 2.05
C THR A 267 -17.53 20.02 3.40
N GLU A 268 -18.79 19.87 3.82
CA GLU A 268 -19.32 20.41 5.06
C GLU A 268 -19.67 19.26 6.01
N SER A 269 -18.73 18.92 6.89
CA SER A 269 -18.90 17.93 7.93
C SER A 269 -18.55 18.50 9.31
N ALA A 270 -18.92 17.76 10.37
CA ALA A 270 -18.56 18.11 11.74
C ALA A 270 -17.05 18.27 11.89
N TRP A 271 -16.26 17.42 11.22
CA TRP A 271 -14.82 17.50 11.22
C TRP A 271 -14.28 18.77 10.58
N THR A 272 -14.79 19.13 9.39
CA THR A 272 -14.43 20.39 8.75
C THR A 272 -14.78 21.58 9.66
N GLU A 273 -15.96 21.55 10.28
CA GLU A 273 -16.44 22.63 11.14
C GLU A 273 -15.61 22.78 12.42
N ILE A 274 -15.17 21.67 13.02
CA ILE A 274 -14.28 21.71 14.20
C ILE A 274 -12.79 21.90 13.85
N GLY A 275 -12.46 22.01 12.55
CA GLY A 275 -11.10 22.22 12.07
C GLY A 275 -10.19 20.99 12.20
N VAL A 276 -10.76 19.78 12.15
CA VAL A 276 -9.93 18.58 11.93
C VAL A 276 -9.33 18.71 10.54
N ASP A 277 -8.00 18.69 10.48
CA ASP A 277 -7.30 18.74 9.22
C ASP A 277 -7.58 17.47 8.40
N THR A 278 -8.39 17.61 7.37
CA THR A 278 -8.67 16.57 6.38
C THR A 278 -7.73 16.67 5.18
N SER A 279 -6.79 17.63 5.15
CA SER A 279 -5.86 17.88 4.05
C SER A 279 -4.69 16.88 3.96
N PHE A 280 -4.74 15.76 4.70
CA PHE A 280 -3.85 14.62 4.45
C PHE A 280 -4.02 14.04 3.03
N MET A 281 -5.11 14.40 2.34
CA MET A 281 -5.30 14.16 0.93
C MET A 281 -4.38 15.11 0.13
N ASP A 282 -3.23 14.63 -0.34
CA ASP A 282 -2.36 15.37 -1.25
C ASP A 282 -3.18 15.89 -2.45
N GLU A 283 -3.46 17.21 -2.46
CA GLU A 283 -4.28 17.91 -3.46
C GLU A 283 -3.77 17.67 -4.89
N SER A 284 -2.52 17.24 -5.05
CA SER A 284 -1.87 17.24 -6.36
C SER A 284 -2.39 16.18 -7.34
N LYS A 285 -3.13 15.14 -6.92
CA LYS A 285 -3.56 14.05 -7.82
C LYS A 285 -4.87 13.34 -7.44
N SER A 286 -5.91 14.05 -6.98
CA SER A 286 -7.23 13.40 -6.91
C SER A 286 -7.65 12.96 -8.32
N ARG A 287 -7.76 11.65 -8.51
CA ARG A 287 -8.25 11.03 -9.76
C ARG A 287 -9.74 10.78 -9.60
N ALA A 288 -10.54 11.09 -10.60
CA ALA A 288 -11.97 10.79 -10.56
C ALA A 288 -12.22 9.27 -10.40
N LEU A 289 -13.21 8.92 -9.58
CA LEU A 289 -13.73 7.57 -9.43
C LEU A 289 -15.25 7.61 -9.44
N ASP A 290 -15.84 6.79 -10.30
CA ASP A 290 -17.29 6.60 -10.39
C ASP A 290 -17.53 5.17 -10.86
N VAL A 291 -17.67 4.25 -9.90
CA VAL A 291 -17.86 2.83 -10.17
C VAL A 291 -19.24 2.41 -9.68
N ALA A 292 -20.13 2.11 -10.63
CA ALA A 292 -21.44 1.53 -10.35
C ALA A 292 -21.29 0.09 -9.83
N VAL A 293 -22.04 -0.23 -8.79
CA VAL A 293 -22.14 -1.60 -8.27
C VAL A 293 -23.17 -2.36 -9.09
N PRO A 294 -22.88 -3.61 -9.51
CA PRO A 294 -23.87 -4.41 -10.23
C PRO A 294 -25.13 -4.64 -9.39
N ASP A 295 -26.30 -4.67 -10.05
CA ASP A 295 -27.57 -5.04 -9.43
C ASP A 295 -27.50 -6.45 -8.80
N GLY A 296 -28.29 -6.67 -7.76
CA GLY A 296 -28.42 -7.96 -7.10
C GLY A 296 -29.83 -8.54 -7.14
N THR A 297 -29.89 -9.84 -6.86
CA THR A 297 -31.11 -10.65 -6.81
C THR A 297 -31.79 -10.61 -5.45
N LEU A 298 -31.03 -10.50 -4.35
CA LEU A 298 -31.58 -10.50 -2.99
C LEU A 298 -32.13 -9.13 -2.59
N VAL A 299 -31.56 -8.06 -3.15
CA VAL A 299 -32.00 -6.67 -2.94
C VAL A 299 -31.95 -5.94 -4.28
N PRO A 300 -32.99 -6.07 -5.13
CA PRO A 300 -33.00 -5.53 -6.50
C PRO A 300 -33.06 -4.00 -6.55
N ASP A 301 -33.56 -3.36 -5.50
CA ASP A 301 -33.72 -1.91 -5.42
C ASP A 301 -32.54 -1.21 -4.71
N LEU A 302 -31.41 -1.91 -4.51
CA LEU A 302 -30.21 -1.35 -3.90
C LEU A 302 -29.24 -0.86 -4.97
N ASP A 303 -29.24 0.45 -5.19
CA ASP A 303 -28.24 1.15 -5.99
C ASP A 303 -27.06 1.61 -5.09
N PHE A 304 -25.84 1.47 -5.61
CA PHE A 304 -24.63 1.88 -4.90
C PHE A 304 -23.58 2.33 -5.92
N THR A 305 -22.93 3.45 -5.62
CA THR A 305 -21.83 4.00 -6.41
C THR A 305 -20.61 4.23 -5.52
N ILE A 306 -19.45 3.80 -5.98
CA ILE A 306 -18.17 4.11 -5.33
C ILE A 306 -17.66 5.42 -5.93
N VAL A 307 -17.74 6.50 -5.13
CA VAL A 307 -17.29 7.84 -5.52
C VAL A 307 -15.87 8.18 -5.05
N GLY A 308 -15.28 7.35 -4.19
CA GLY A 308 -13.93 7.54 -3.63
C GLY A 308 -13.33 6.24 -3.13
N TYR A 309 -11.99 6.16 -3.08
CA TYR A 309 -11.27 4.96 -2.64
C TYR A 309 -9.94 5.34 -1.99
N CYS A 310 -9.66 4.75 -0.81
CA CYS A 310 -8.40 4.89 -0.08
C CYS A 310 -7.88 3.51 0.34
N ALA A 311 -6.71 3.11 -0.16
CA ALA A 311 -6.20 1.74 -0.02
C ALA A 311 -5.79 1.38 1.42
N TYR A 312 -5.52 2.39 2.26
CA TYR A 312 -5.10 2.24 3.66
C TYR A 312 -5.84 3.19 4.59
N GLY A 313 -7.04 3.60 4.21
CA GLY A 313 -7.87 4.49 5.01
C GLY A 313 -8.32 3.83 6.31
N GLU A 314 -8.26 4.56 7.42
CA GLU A 314 -8.92 4.17 8.66
C GLU A 314 -10.38 4.62 8.59
N LEU A 315 -11.31 3.70 8.83
CA LEU A 315 -12.72 4.06 8.95
C LEU A 315 -12.92 4.89 10.21
N ARG A 316 -13.40 6.11 10.02
CA ARG A 316 -13.76 6.99 11.12
C ARG A 316 -15.16 7.52 10.90
N GLN A 317 -15.86 7.72 12.00
CA GLN A 317 -17.22 8.22 11.98
C GLN A 317 -17.19 9.75 11.97
N ASP A 318 -17.85 10.33 10.97
CA ASP A 318 -18.08 11.77 10.84
C ASP A 318 -19.58 12.03 10.68
N TRP A 319 -20.00 13.27 10.89
CA TRP A 319 -21.40 13.69 10.84
C TRP A 319 -21.56 14.82 9.83
N ILE A 320 -22.58 14.71 9.01
CA ILE A 320 -22.96 15.74 8.05
C ILE A 320 -24.31 16.33 8.43
N GLU A 321 -24.51 17.59 8.05
CA GLU A 321 -25.84 18.18 8.15
C GLU A 321 -26.78 17.47 7.16
N ALA A 322 -27.87 16.93 7.68
CA ALA A 322 -28.91 16.33 6.87
C ALA A 322 -30.06 17.33 6.70
N ASP A 323 -30.46 17.62 5.46
CA ASP A 323 -31.71 18.34 5.20
C ASP A 323 -32.88 17.51 5.78
N PRO A 324 -33.66 18.03 6.73
CA PRO A 324 -34.81 17.32 7.27
C PRO A 324 -35.79 16.83 6.19
N ARG A 325 -35.84 17.49 5.03
CA ARG A 325 -36.69 17.11 3.88
C ARG A 325 -36.13 15.94 3.08
N SER A 326 -34.81 15.73 3.07
CA SER A 326 -34.17 14.62 2.36
C SER A 326 -34.24 13.30 3.13
N LEU A 327 -34.55 13.35 4.43
CA LEU A 327 -34.74 12.18 5.26
C LEU A 327 -36.14 11.56 5.03
N THR A 328 -36.37 11.01 3.84
CA THR A 328 -37.63 10.32 3.43
C THR A 328 -37.95 9.07 4.24
N ALA A 329 -37.04 8.63 5.11
CA ALA A 329 -37.17 7.43 5.92
C ALA A 329 -36.85 7.66 7.41
N VAL A 330 -37.00 8.87 7.99
CA VAL A 330 -37.08 8.98 9.45
C VAL A 330 -38.41 8.32 9.84
N PRO A 331 -38.41 7.15 10.51
CA PRO A 331 -39.65 6.56 10.98
C PRO A 331 -40.42 7.63 11.75
N HIS A 332 -41.75 7.71 11.59
CA HIS A 332 -42.56 8.61 12.40
C HIS A 332 -42.23 8.36 13.89
N GLY A 333 -41.63 9.36 14.55
CA GLY A 333 -41.16 9.27 15.94
C GLY A 333 -39.67 9.00 16.15
N ALA A 334 -38.85 8.80 15.11
CA ALA A 334 -37.40 8.72 15.29
C ALA A 334 -36.84 10.10 15.68
N SER A 335 -36.08 10.13 16.77
CA SER A 335 -35.51 11.35 17.31
C SER A 335 -34.44 11.86 16.36
N LEU A 336 -34.57 13.12 15.93
CA LEU A 336 -33.43 13.88 15.40
C LEU A 336 -32.28 13.74 16.40
N ARG A 337 -31.07 13.47 15.92
CA ARG A 337 -29.86 13.40 16.75
C ARG A 337 -29.16 14.77 16.67
N PRO A 338 -29.53 15.76 17.48
CA PRO A 338 -28.96 17.09 17.33
C PRO A 338 -27.50 17.05 17.73
N MET A 339 -26.61 17.38 16.80
CA MET A 339 -25.22 17.70 17.08
C MET A 339 -25.10 19.19 17.39
N ARG A 340 -24.20 19.56 18.29
CA ARG A 340 -23.82 20.96 18.52
C ARG A 340 -22.32 21.12 18.38
N VAL A 341 -21.91 22.16 17.66
CA VAL A 341 -20.52 22.60 17.64
C VAL A 341 -20.36 23.73 18.64
N ILE A 342 -19.45 23.56 19.60
CA ILE A 342 -19.08 24.59 20.58
C ILE A 342 -17.69 25.09 20.23
N GLY A 343 -17.58 26.39 19.94
CA GLY A 343 -16.30 27.07 19.75
C GLY A 343 -15.87 27.78 21.03
N VAL A 344 -14.61 27.58 21.43
CA VAL A 344 -13.96 28.33 22.51
C VAL A 344 -13.09 29.40 21.85
N ASN A 345 -13.51 30.65 21.98
CA ASN A 345 -12.73 31.80 21.55
C ASN A 345 -11.88 32.29 22.72
N ALA A 346 -10.62 32.64 22.44
CA ALA A 346 -9.81 33.42 23.37
C ALA A 346 -9.53 34.78 22.76
N ASP A 347 -9.69 35.82 23.58
CA ASP A 347 -9.21 37.14 23.24
C ASP A 347 -7.69 37.15 23.42
N MET A 348 -6.99 37.30 22.31
CA MET A 348 -5.53 37.34 22.31
C MET A 348 -5.11 38.79 22.56
N GLN A 349 -4.30 39.02 23.60
CA GLN A 349 -3.81 40.36 23.98
C GLN A 349 -2.99 41.08 22.89
N ASP A 350 -2.68 40.41 21.78
CA ASP A 350 -1.96 40.96 20.64
C ASP A 350 -2.82 41.86 19.73
N GLY A 351 -4.08 42.11 20.09
CA GLY A 351 -4.96 43.06 19.38
C GLY A 351 -5.42 42.56 18.02
N LYS A 352 -5.25 41.27 17.72
CA LYS A 352 -5.64 40.65 16.45
C LYS A 352 -7.08 40.10 16.44
N GLY A 353 -7.86 40.39 17.48
CA GLY A 353 -9.25 39.98 17.63
C GLY A 353 -9.41 38.57 18.21
N GLU A 354 -10.67 38.19 18.46
CA GLU A 354 -11.00 36.85 18.95
C GLU A 354 -10.58 35.78 17.94
N ARG A 355 -9.81 34.80 18.41
CA ARG A 355 -9.50 33.59 17.63
C ARG A 355 -10.14 32.40 18.31
N SER A 356 -10.86 31.59 17.53
CA SER A 356 -11.31 30.26 17.97
C SER A 356 -10.07 29.42 18.26
N VAL A 357 -9.85 29.12 19.54
CA VAL A 357 -8.73 28.29 20.02
C VAL A 357 -9.02 26.83 19.76
N ARG A 358 -10.27 26.41 19.94
CA ARG A 358 -10.72 25.04 19.70
C ARG A 358 -12.22 24.98 19.47
N ARG A 359 -12.66 23.97 18.72
CA ARG A 359 -14.07 23.64 18.52
C ARG A 359 -14.31 22.18 18.87
N PHE A 360 -15.52 21.89 19.35
CA PHE A 360 -15.93 20.56 19.80
C PHE A 360 -17.26 20.20 19.15
N ALA A 361 -17.41 18.98 18.64
CA ALA A 361 -18.68 18.46 18.16
C ALA A 361 -19.27 17.53 19.23
N LEU A 362 -20.38 17.95 19.85
CA LEU A 362 -21.01 17.21 20.93
C LEU A 362 -22.32 16.57 20.47
N LEU A 363 -22.51 15.30 20.85
CA LEU A 363 -23.68 14.48 20.52
C LEU A 363 -24.35 14.01 21.81
N PRO A 364 -25.49 14.61 22.20
CA PRO A 364 -26.07 14.43 23.52
C PRO A 364 -26.63 13.03 23.78
N LEU A 365 -26.90 12.29 22.70
CA LEU A 365 -27.42 10.91 22.74
C LEU A 365 -26.31 9.85 22.76
N GLU A 366 -25.05 10.23 22.58
CA GLU A 366 -23.90 9.33 22.64
C GLU A 366 -23.06 9.69 23.88
N PRO A 367 -23.13 8.92 24.99
CA PRO A 367 -22.47 9.28 26.24
C PRO A 367 -20.96 9.58 26.11
N ALA A 368 -20.27 8.87 25.21
CA ALA A 368 -18.85 9.10 24.95
C ALA A 368 -18.56 10.36 24.13
N LYS A 369 -19.53 10.88 23.38
CA LYS A 369 -19.38 12.06 22.50
C LYS A 369 -20.18 13.28 22.98
N ARG A 370 -20.85 13.19 24.12
CA ARG A 370 -21.56 14.33 24.72
C ARG A 370 -20.67 15.16 25.65
N PHE A 371 -19.48 14.66 25.97
CA PHE A 371 -18.52 15.26 26.87
C PHE A 371 -17.19 15.49 26.15
N GLU A 372 -16.60 16.67 26.31
CA GLU A 372 -15.27 16.99 25.84
C GLU A 372 -14.50 17.78 26.90
N GLU A 373 -13.20 17.53 26.98
CA GLU A 373 -12.31 18.18 27.93
C GLU A 373 -11.29 19.07 27.21
N PHE A 374 -11.13 20.29 27.71
CA PHE A 374 -10.19 21.26 27.21
C PHE A 374 -9.05 21.48 28.21
N GLY A 375 -7.99 20.68 28.05
CA GLY A 375 -6.72 20.87 28.74
C GLY A 375 -6.79 20.85 30.26
N GLY A 376 -7.70 20.05 30.85
CA GLY A 376 -7.87 19.96 32.31
C GLY A 376 -8.52 21.18 32.97
N ALA A 377 -8.77 22.26 32.24
CA ALA A 377 -9.26 23.51 32.81
C ALA A 377 -10.76 23.70 32.62
N LEU A 378 -11.29 23.26 31.48
CA LEU A 378 -12.70 23.39 31.13
C LEU A 378 -13.22 22.05 30.59
N SER A 379 -14.44 21.70 30.94
CA SER A 379 -15.14 20.56 30.38
C SER A 379 -16.51 20.99 29.89
N PHE A 380 -16.91 20.48 28.73
CA PHE A 380 -18.21 20.76 28.15
C PHE A 380 -19.02 19.47 28.12
N GLU A 381 -20.21 19.48 28.71
CA GLU A 381 -21.19 18.42 28.52
C GLU A 381 -22.44 18.97 27.86
N TYR A 382 -22.89 18.32 26.78
CA TYR A 382 -24.13 18.66 26.11
C TYR A 382 -25.19 17.59 26.38
N THR A 383 -26.31 18.01 26.93
CA THR A 383 -27.43 17.11 27.28
C THR A 383 -28.76 17.70 26.84
N ILE A 384 -29.72 16.87 26.48
CA ILE A 384 -31.10 17.28 26.17
C ILE A 384 -31.97 16.96 27.38
N GLY A 385 -32.75 17.94 27.85
CA GLY A 385 -33.71 17.74 28.92
C GLY A 385 -33.08 17.29 30.24
N MET A 386 -31.90 17.85 30.57
CA MET A 386 -31.26 17.57 31.86
C MET A 386 -32.22 17.89 33.00
N ASP A 387 -32.44 16.92 33.90
CA ASP A 387 -33.29 17.11 35.05
C ASP A 387 -32.69 18.15 36.02
N GLU A 388 -33.57 18.92 36.69
CA GLU A 388 -33.15 19.98 37.62
C GLU A 388 -32.30 19.43 38.77
N ALA A 389 -32.56 18.20 39.21
CA ALA A 389 -31.78 17.56 40.26
C ALA A 389 -30.32 17.32 39.82
N ARG A 390 -30.07 17.09 38.54
CA ARG A 390 -28.75 16.90 37.95
C ARG A 390 -28.02 18.22 37.86
N TRP A 391 -28.73 19.29 37.49
CA TRP A 391 -28.19 20.65 37.57
C TRP A 391 -27.74 20.99 38.99
N GLN A 392 -28.60 20.75 39.98
CA GLN A 392 -28.25 20.97 41.39
C GLN A 392 -27.07 20.11 41.82
N THR A 393 -27.00 18.85 41.36
CA THR A 393 -25.88 17.95 41.63
C THR A 393 -24.56 18.51 41.08
N LEU A 394 -24.54 18.94 39.82
CA LEU A 394 -23.35 19.51 39.16
C LEU A 394 -22.96 20.87 39.75
N ALA A 395 -23.92 21.63 40.27
CA ALA A 395 -23.70 22.93 40.90
C ALA A 395 -23.30 22.83 42.39
N THR A 396 -23.45 21.66 43.01
CA THR A 396 -23.11 21.46 44.42
C THR A 396 -21.61 21.47 44.59
N ALA A 397 -21.08 22.51 45.26
CA ALA A 397 -19.67 22.56 45.62
C ALA A 397 -19.34 21.39 46.57
N CYS A 398 -18.39 20.54 46.18
CA CYS A 398 -17.80 19.59 47.11
C CYS A 398 -16.74 20.31 47.93
N ALA A 399 -17.04 20.56 49.21
CA ALA A 399 -16.03 20.97 50.16
C ALA A 399 -15.01 19.83 50.32
N ASP A 400 -13.73 20.16 50.19
CA ASP A 400 -12.59 19.31 50.55
C ASP A 400 -12.26 18.11 49.63
N ALA A 401 -12.75 18.05 48.39
CA ALA A 401 -12.36 17.02 47.43
C ALA A 401 -12.04 17.56 46.03
N LEU A 402 -10.98 17.03 45.40
CA LEU A 402 -10.57 17.41 44.04
C LEU A 402 -11.50 16.83 42.96
N HIS A 403 -12.13 15.69 43.25
CA HIS A 403 -13.02 14.99 42.35
C HIS A 403 -14.28 14.53 43.09
N THR A 404 -15.41 14.53 42.39
CA THR A 404 -16.70 14.07 42.91
C THR A 404 -17.26 13.00 41.98
N LEU A 405 -17.77 11.91 42.55
CA LEU A 405 -18.45 10.84 41.82
C LEU A 405 -19.96 11.02 41.98
N VAL A 406 -20.66 11.06 40.84
CA VAL A 406 -22.12 11.05 40.79
C VAL A 406 -22.56 9.70 40.25
N ILE A 407 -23.32 8.96 41.05
CA ILE A 407 -23.84 7.63 40.70
C ILE A 407 -25.35 7.74 40.59
N ASP A 408 -25.89 7.30 39.46
CA ASP A 408 -27.32 7.32 39.16
C ASP A 408 -27.79 5.88 38.92
N VAL A 409 -28.64 5.36 39.81
CA VAL A 409 -29.21 4.02 39.70
C VAL A 409 -30.62 4.15 39.14
N PRO A 410 -30.91 3.71 37.91
CA PRO A 410 -32.25 3.78 37.35
C PRO A 410 -33.19 2.75 38.01
N GLY A 411 -34.42 3.15 38.35
CA GLY A 411 -35.45 2.26 38.91
C GLY A 411 -36.48 3.00 39.79
N SER A 412 -37.57 2.33 40.20
CA SER A 412 -38.55 2.90 41.14
C SER A 412 -37.96 3.16 42.53
N ASP A 413 -36.97 2.35 42.91
CA ASP A 413 -36.20 2.46 44.15
C ASP A 413 -34.77 2.99 43.88
N GLY A 414 -34.53 3.45 42.65
CA GLY A 414 -33.26 4.02 42.23
C GLY A 414 -33.01 5.38 42.89
N GLY A 415 -31.78 5.60 43.34
CA GLY A 415 -31.34 6.85 43.96
C GLY A 415 -30.13 7.45 43.24
N ARG A 416 -30.00 8.77 43.31
CA ARG A 416 -28.80 9.49 42.87
C ARG A 416 -27.95 9.83 44.10
N VAL A 417 -26.67 9.45 44.07
CA VAL A 417 -25.72 9.72 45.15
C VAL A 417 -24.55 10.52 44.61
N THR A 418 -24.23 11.63 45.28
CA THR A 418 -23.06 12.47 45.01
C THR A 418 -22.09 12.31 46.16
N MET A 419 -20.88 11.84 45.88
CA MET A 419 -19.88 11.60 46.92
C MET A 419 -18.49 12.09 46.49
N PRO A 420 -17.68 12.64 47.40
CA PRO A 420 -16.30 12.99 47.10
C PRO A 420 -15.48 11.72 46.83
N ILE A 421 -14.58 11.77 45.85
CA ILE A 421 -13.58 10.72 45.65
C ILE A 421 -12.48 10.91 46.69
N VAL A 422 -12.32 9.92 47.57
CA VAL A 422 -11.26 9.85 48.58
C VAL A 422 -10.32 8.68 48.23
N ASP A 423 -9.03 8.79 48.57
CA ASP A 423 -7.96 7.85 48.15
C ASP A 423 -8.15 6.39 48.56
N SER A 424 -9.16 6.07 49.39
CA SER A 424 -9.63 4.71 49.66
C SER A 424 -10.93 4.73 50.45
N GLY A 425 -11.82 3.76 50.20
CA GLY A 425 -13.03 3.56 50.99
C GLY A 425 -14.13 2.83 50.23
N GLU A 426 -14.90 2.01 50.94
CA GLU A 426 -16.16 1.46 50.45
C GLU A 426 -17.29 2.41 50.84
N ARG A 427 -18.18 2.71 49.89
CA ARG A 427 -19.35 3.55 50.11
C ARG A 427 -20.59 2.79 49.62
N PRO A 428 -21.61 2.60 50.46
CA PRO A 428 -22.84 1.97 50.03
C PRO A 428 -23.60 2.90 49.05
N ILE A 429 -24.15 2.31 47.99
CA ILE A 429 -24.95 2.96 46.94
C ILE A 429 -26.37 2.37 47.01
N GLY A 430 -27.20 2.97 47.86
CA GLY A 430 -28.57 2.50 48.11
C GLY A 430 -28.61 1.26 49.02
N GLU A 431 -29.79 0.64 49.13
CA GLU A 431 -29.99 -0.55 49.99
C GLU A 431 -29.47 -1.86 49.38
N THR A 432 -29.13 -1.85 48.08
CA THR A 432 -28.79 -3.06 47.32
C THR A 432 -27.31 -3.17 46.91
N GLY A 433 -26.45 -2.21 47.26
CA GLY A 433 -25.01 -2.29 47.01
C GLY A 433 -24.23 -1.13 47.58
#